data_AF-S9W4P2-F1
#
_entry.id   AF-S9W4P2-F1
#
_cell.length_a   1.000
_cell.length_b   1.000
_cell.length_c   1.000
_cell.angle_alpha   90.00
_cell.angle_beta   90.00
_cell.angle_gamma   90.00
#
_symmetry.space_group_name_H-M   'P 1'
#
loop_
_entity.id
_entity.type
_entity.pdbx_description
1 polymer ?
#
loop_
_entity_poly.entity_id
_entity_poly.type
_entity_poly.pdbx_seq_one_letter_code
_entity_poly.pdbx_strand_id
1 'polypeptide(L)'
;MGASITSARSLMRMGKFIGDGPKLLKIISTAQKGGLQSLPLAKIIEFFRVIGNSLYIMGDNAAFFAKHKVLLTSADPKLITKGAKIAQFWGFFLAAVLDLFALQVALKKRAADPTASCAEGKAALMALAKDLSDTLVAMATVGYLREIWHPTTLTSGALTCVSGGVATYLNWEKTKKK
;
A
#
# COMPACT_ATOMS: atom_id res chain seq x y z
N MET A 1 -12.15 23.36 -16.78
CA MET A 1 -11.03 22.68 -17.47
C MET A 1 -10.17 21.87 -16.49
N GLY A 2 -10.70 20.81 -15.87
CA GLY A 2 -9.99 20.01 -14.84
C GLY A 2 -9.80 18.52 -15.19
N ALA A 3 -10.09 18.13 -16.44
CA ALA A 3 -10.19 16.73 -16.83
C ALA A 3 -8.83 16.08 -17.19
N SER A 4 -7.82 16.83 -17.65
CA SER A 4 -6.58 16.24 -18.21
C SER A 4 -5.61 15.70 -17.15
N ILE A 5 -5.46 16.38 -16.01
CA ILE A 5 -4.47 15.97 -14.98
C ILE A 5 -4.97 14.74 -14.22
N THR A 6 -6.26 14.69 -13.88
CA THR A 6 -6.85 13.57 -13.13
C THR A 6 -6.91 12.30 -13.99
N SER A 7 -7.23 12.44 -15.28
CA SER A 7 -7.23 11.33 -16.23
C SER A 7 -5.81 10.80 -16.51
N ALA A 8 -4.83 11.69 -16.70
CA ALA A 8 -3.42 11.31 -16.81
C ALA A 8 -2.93 10.55 -15.57
N ARG A 9 -3.37 10.95 -14.36
CA ARG A 9 -3.00 10.28 -13.10
C ARG A 9 -3.57 8.87 -13.00
N SER A 10 -4.81 8.63 -13.45
CA SER A 10 -5.42 7.29 -13.49
C SER A 10 -4.69 6.36 -14.46
N LEU A 11 -4.35 6.88 -15.66
CA LEU A 11 -3.57 6.15 -16.67
C LEU A 11 -2.13 5.84 -16.21
N MET A 12 -1.42 6.81 -15.61
CA MET A 12 -0.09 6.59 -15.04
C MET A 12 -0.09 5.50 -13.95
N ARG A 13 -1.16 5.43 -13.14
CA ARG A 13 -1.33 4.38 -12.14
C ARG A 13 -1.54 3.00 -12.75
N MET A 14 -2.16 2.91 -13.93
CA MET A 14 -2.29 1.66 -14.67
C MET A 14 -0.94 1.11 -15.12
N GLY A 15 0.01 1.98 -15.48
CA GLY A 15 1.41 1.59 -15.73
C GLY A 15 2.08 0.94 -14.50
N LYS A 16 1.77 1.43 -13.29
CA LYS A 16 2.25 0.82 -12.03
C LYS A 16 1.66 -0.57 -11.81
N PHE A 17 0.40 -0.79 -12.16
CA PHE A 17 -0.25 -2.11 -12.08
C PHE A 17 0.43 -3.14 -12.98
N ILE A 18 0.83 -2.76 -14.20
CA ILE A 18 1.59 -3.63 -15.11
C ILE A 18 2.94 -4.06 -14.49
N GLY A 19 3.61 -3.15 -13.77
CA GLY A 19 4.86 -3.46 -13.06
C GLY A 19 4.67 -4.31 -11.78
N ASP A 20 3.48 -4.31 -11.19
CA ASP A 20 3.15 -5.07 -9.98
C ASP A 20 2.64 -6.49 -10.30
N GLY A 21 2.09 -6.72 -11.50
CA GLY A 21 1.64 -8.04 -11.97
C GLY A 21 2.71 -9.15 -11.90
N PRO A 22 3.93 -8.95 -12.42
CA PRO A 22 5.01 -9.95 -12.32
C PRO A 22 5.41 -10.28 -10.88
N LYS A 23 5.30 -9.31 -9.95
CA LYS A 23 5.61 -9.54 -8.52
C LYS A 23 4.56 -10.43 -7.88
N LEU A 24 3.28 -10.17 -8.18
CA LEU A 24 2.16 -11.00 -7.74
C LEU A 24 2.30 -12.45 -8.23
N LEU A 25 2.58 -12.64 -9.52
CA LEU A 25 2.79 -13.97 -10.10
C LEU A 25 3.97 -14.71 -9.46
N LYS A 26 5.06 -13.99 -9.13
CA LYS A 26 6.20 -14.57 -8.43
C LYS A 26 5.86 -15.02 -7.00
N ILE A 27 5.07 -14.23 -6.27
CA ILE A 27 4.64 -14.60 -4.91
C ILE A 27 3.69 -15.79 -4.96
N ILE A 28 2.72 -15.78 -5.87
CA ILE A 28 1.74 -16.88 -6.06
C ILE A 28 2.43 -18.18 -6.47
N SER A 29 3.34 -18.12 -7.44
CA SER A 29 4.08 -19.32 -7.88
C SER A 29 4.99 -19.89 -6.79
N THR A 30 5.53 -19.05 -5.90
CA THR A 30 6.30 -19.51 -4.74
C THR A 30 5.38 -20.18 -3.72
N ALA A 31 4.21 -19.60 -3.45
CA ALA A 31 3.19 -20.19 -2.57
C ALA A 31 2.67 -21.54 -3.10
N GLN A 32 2.49 -21.67 -4.42
CA GLN A 32 2.02 -22.92 -5.04
C GLN A 32 3.05 -24.05 -4.96
N LYS A 33 4.35 -23.72 -4.98
CA LYS A 33 5.43 -24.71 -4.96
C LYS A 33 5.78 -25.21 -3.56
N GLY A 34 5.63 -24.37 -2.52
CA GLY A 34 6.07 -24.69 -1.16
C GLY A 34 5.00 -24.50 -0.07
N GLY A 35 3.77 -24.13 -0.43
CA GLY A 35 2.73 -23.76 0.51
C GLY A 35 2.93 -22.36 1.12
N LEU A 36 1.89 -21.80 1.73
CA LEU A 36 1.93 -20.45 2.33
C LEU A 36 2.98 -20.32 3.45
N GLN A 37 3.30 -21.42 4.13
CA GLN A 37 4.29 -21.49 5.21
C GLN A 37 5.73 -21.29 4.74
N SER A 38 6.01 -21.51 3.45
CA SER A 38 7.33 -21.30 2.85
C SER A 38 7.61 -19.82 2.51
N LEU A 39 6.60 -18.96 2.57
CA LEU A 39 6.77 -17.55 2.24
C LEU A 39 7.30 -16.76 3.44
N PRO A 40 8.38 -15.98 3.28
CA PRO A 40 8.80 -15.06 4.31
C PRO A 40 7.72 -13.99 4.52
N LEU A 41 7.52 -13.56 5.76
CA LEU A 41 6.49 -12.59 6.14
C LEU A 41 6.52 -11.31 5.27
N ALA A 42 7.71 -10.86 4.88
CA ALA A 42 7.90 -9.73 3.96
C ALA A 42 7.20 -9.92 2.60
N LYS A 43 7.13 -11.14 2.07
CA LYS A 43 6.44 -11.46 0.81
C LYS A 43 4.92 -11.47 0.98
N ILE A 44 4.44 -11.86 2.16
CA ILE A 44 3.02 -11.81 2.52
C ILE A 44 2.56 -10.35 2.66
N ILE A 45 3.37 -9.52 3.33
CA ILE A 45 3.14 -8.05 3.41
C ILE A 45 3.10 -7.44 2.01
N GLU A 46 4.08 -7.77 1.16
CA GLU A 46 4.14 -7.29 -0.23
C GLU A 46 2.88 -7.71 -1.02
N PHE A 47 2.40 -8.93 -0.84
CA PHE A 47 1.19 -9.43 -1.49
C PHE A 47 -0.05 -8.61 -1.15
N PHE A 48 -0.36 -8.41 0.14
CA PHE A 48 -1.53 -7.65 0.56
C PHE A 48 -1.47 -6.19 0.12
N ARG A 49 -0.27 -5.58 0.17
CA ARG A 49 -0.07 -4.21 -0.31
C ARG A 49 -0.33 -4.10 -1.81
N VAL A 50 0.16 -5.07 -2.59
CA VAL A 50 -0.06 -5.07 -4.05
C VAL A 50 -1.54 -5.32 -4.38
N ILE A 51 -2.24 -6.19 -3.66
CA ILE A 51 -3.69 -6.39 -3.86
C ILE A 51 -4.48 -5.12 -3.55
N GLY A 52 -4.26 -4.50 -2.39
CA GLY A 52 -4.96 -3.27 -2.02
C GLY A 52 -4.70 -2.14 -3.03
N ASN A 53 -3.45 -2.00 -3.50
CA ASN A 53 -3.11 -1.03 -4.53
C ASN A 53 -3.74 -1.37 -5.89
N SER A 54 -3.79 -2.65 -6.25
CA SER A 54 -4.41 -3.12 -7.51
C SER A 54 -5.91 -2.86 -7.53
N LEU A 55 -6.62 -3.20 -6.45
CA LEU A 55 -8.04 -2.92 -6.28
C LEU A 55 -8.32 -1.42 -6.32
N TYR A 56 -7.43 -0.61 -5.72
CA TYR A 56 -7.53 0.84 -5.82
C TYR A 56 -7.42 1.32 -7.27
N ILE A 57 -6.40 0.87 -8.01
CA ILE A 57 -6.15 1.28 -9.39
C ILE A 57 -7.30 0.82 -10.31
N MET A 58 -7.78 -0.41 -10.14
CA MET A 58 -8.94 -0.92 -10.87
C MET A 58 -10.18 -0.09 -10.60
N GLY A 59 -10.45 0.26 -9.34
CA GLY A 59 -11.58 1.11 -8.97
C GLY A 59 -11.46 2.56 -9.44
N ASP A 60 -10.26 3.16 -9.42
CA ASP A 60 -9.98 4.50 -9.95
C ASP A 60 -10.27 4.56 -11.46
N ASN A 61 -9.82 3.54 -12.21
CA ASN A 61 -10.08 3.40 -13.63
C ASN A 61 -11.55 3.06 -13.94
N ALA A 62 -12.20 2.20 -13.16
CA ALA A 62 -13.62 1.90 -13.32
C ALA A 62 -14.49 3.15 -13.06
N ALA A 63 -14.15 3.95 -12.04
CA ALA A 63 -14.82 5.23 -11.79
C ALA A 63 -14.58 6.24 -12.93
N PHE A 64 -13.38 6.22 -13.53
CA PHE A 64 -13.07 7.03 -14.72
C PHE A 64 -13.96 6.61 -15.92
N PHE A 65 -14.07 5.32 -16.22
CA PHE A 65 -14.92 4.83 -17.32
C PHE A 65 -16.41 5.05 -17.08
N ALA A 66 -16.87 4.97 -15.83
CA ALA A 66 -18.25 5.30 -15.44
C ALA A 66 -18.52 6.81 -15.62
N LYS A 67 -17.61 7.67 -15.18
CA LYS A 67 -17.72 9.13 -15.32
C LYS A 67 -17.75 9.59 -16.78
N HIS A 68 -17.01 8.90 -17.66
CA HIS A 68 -16.96 9.21 -19.08
C HIS A 68 -17.96 8.41 -19.93
N LYS A 69 -18.87 7.63 -19.30
CA LYS A 69 -19.92 6.82 -19.96
C LYS A 69 -19.40 5.88 -21.07
N VAL A 70 -18.17 5.39 -20.95
CA VAL A 70 -17.55 4.56 -22.00
C VAL A 70 -17.97 3.09 -21.87
N LEU A 71 -18.03 2.54 -20.65
CA LEU A 71 -18.27 1.11 -20.39
C LEU A 71 -19.14 0.80 -19.16
N LEU A 72 -19.38 1.79 -18.28
CA LEU A 72 -20.08 1.62 -17.00
C LEU A 72 -21.16 2.70 -16.82
N THR A 73 -22.03 2.83 -17.82
CA THR A 73 -23.04 3.91 -17.93
C THR A 73 -24.06 3.95 -16.81
N SER A 74 -24.33 2.82 -16.14
CA SER A 74 -25.30 2.70 -15.05
C SER A 74 -24.68 2.70 -13.65
N ALA A 75 -23.34 2.69 -13.54
CA ALA A 75 -22.67 2.57 -12.26
C ALA A 75 -22.34 3.95 -11.68
N ASP A 76 -22.58 4.17 -10.38
CA ASP A 76 -22.22 5.42 -9.72
C ASP A 76 -20.70 5.49 -9.49
N PRO A 77 -19.96 6.39 -10.17
CA PRO A 77 -18.52 6.53 -10.01
C PRO A 77 -18.10 6.87 -8.57
N LYS A 78 -18.97 7.51 -7.78
CA LYS A 78 -18.69 7.82 -6.37
C LYS A 78 -18.64 6.56 -5.52
N LEU A 79 -19.56 5.62 -5.73
CA LEU A 79 -19.60 4.34 -5.01
C LEU A 79 -18.40 3.46 -5.37
N ILE A 80 -18.03 3.39 -6.65
CA ILE A 80 -16.85 2.66 -7.11
C ILE A 80 -15.58 3.22 -6.47
N THR A 81 -15.42 4.54 -6.49
CA THR A 81 -14.27 5.21 -5.87
C THR A 81 -14.21 4.95 -4.36
N LYS A 82 -15.35 4.97 -3.68
CA LYS A 82 -15.44 4.67 -2.24
C LYS A 82 -15.01 3.23 -1.95
N GLY A 83 -15.50 2.25 -2.71
CA GLY A 83 -15.09 0.85 -2.58
C GLY A 83 -13.58 0.66 -2.80
N ALA A 84 -13.02 1.32 -3.82
CA ALA A 84 -11.59 1.31 -4.11
C ALA A 84 -10.75 1.86 -2.94
N LYS A 85 -11.21 2.96 -2.32
CA LYS A 85 -10.56 3.56 -1.14
C LYS A 85 -10.67 2.69 0.10
N ILE A 86 -11.78 2.00 0.29
CA ILE A 86 -11.95 1.03 1.39
C ILE A 86 -10.98 -0.16 1.22
N ALA A 87 -10.87 -0.71 0.02
CA ALA A 87 -9.90 -1.78 -0.27
C ALA A 87 -8.45 -1.30 -0.05
N GLN A 88 -8.15 -0.07 -0.46
CA GLN A 88 -6.85 0.56 -0.21
C GLN A 88 -6.54 0.67 1.28
N PHE A 89 -7.51 1.14 2.08
CA PHE A 89 -7.38 1.23 3.53
C PHE A 89 -7.08 -0.13 4.15
N TRP A 90 -7.88 -1.15 3.86
CA TRP A 90 -7.67 -2.49 4.44
C TRP A 90 -6.34 -3.12 4.01
N GLY A 91 -5.89 -2.86 2.78
CA GLY A 91 -4.58 -3.29 2.31
C GLY A 91 -3.43 -2.67 3.11
N PHE A 92 -3.47 -1.36 3.38
CA PHE A 92 -2.46 -0.69 4.20
C PHE A 92 -2.55 -1.05 5.68
N PHE A 93 -3.77 -1.14 6.22
CA PHE A 93 -3.99 -1.50 7.62
C PHE A 93 -3.43 -2.89 7.92
N LEU A 94 -3.74 -3.88 7.08
CA LEU A 94 -3.22 -5.23 7.24
C LEU A 94 -1.69 -5.28 7.11
N ALA A 95 -1.13 -4.50 6.16
CA ALA A 95 0.32 -4.41 6.02
C ALA A 95 1.00 -3.79 7.26
N ALA A 96 0.41 -2.75 7.86
CA ALA A 96 0.89 -2.15 9.11
C ALA A 96 0.83 -3.14 10.29
N VAL A 97 -0.25 -3.94 10.39
CA VAL A 97 -0.35 -5.00 11.41
C VAL A 97 0.73 -6.05 11.23
N LEU A 98 1.00 -6.47 10.00
CA LEU A 98 2.07 -7.44 9.71
C LEU A 98 3.47 -6.86 9.93
N ASP A 99 3.67 -5.57 9.68
CA ASP A 99 4.93 -4.86 9.99
C ASP A 99 5.18 -4.78 11.51
N LEU A 100 4.13 -4.64 12.34
CA LEU A 100 4.23 -4.75 13.80
C LEU A 100 4.70 -6.14 14.23
N PHE A 101 4.15 -7.19 13.64
CA PHE A 101 4.61 -8.56 13.89
C PHE A 101 6.07 -8.75 13.45
N ALA A 102 6.46 -8.22 12.29
CA ALA A 102 7.83 -8.28 11.81
C ALA A 102 8.80 -7.58 12.78
N LEU A 103 8.41 -6.41 13.31
CA LEU A 103 9.18 -5.69 14.32
C LEU A 103 9.32 -6.50 15.62
N GLN A 104 8.23 -7.10 16.10
CA GLN A 104 8.26 -7.94 17.29
C GLN A 104 9.18 -9.16 17.11
N VAL A 105 9.14 -9.80 15.95
CA VAL A 105 10.04 -10.93 15.62
C VAL A 105 11.50 -10.48 15.60
N ALA A 106 11.80 -9.34 14.98
CA ALA A 106 13.15 -8.79 14.94
C ALA A 106 13.67 -8.46 16.36
N LEU A 107 12.83 -7.90 17.22
CA LEU A 107 13.19 -7.59 18.61
C LEU A 107 13.47 -8.84 19.44
N LYS A 108 12.73 -9.94 19.23
CA LYS A 108 12.97 -11.22 19.90
C LYS A 108 14.34 -11.82 19.56
N LYS A 109 14.86 -11.56 18.35
CA LYS A 109 16.19 -12.02 17.93
C LYS A 109 17.34 -11.29 18.63
N ARG A 110 17.08 -10.18 19.33
CA ARG A 110 18.11 -9.33 19.95
C ARG A 110 19.06 -10.09 20.88
N ALA A 111 18.57 -11.12 21.57
CA ALA A 111 19.37 -11.93 22.49
C ALA A 111 20.32 -12.90 21.76
N ALA A 112 19.97 -13.35 20.55
CA ALA A 112 20.75 -14.32 19.79
C ALA A 112 21.65 -13.66 18.75
N ASP A 113 21.17 -12.61 18.08
CA ASP A 113 21.90 -11.88 17.06
C ASP A 113 21.54 -10.38 17.10
N PRO A 114 22.34 -9.56 17.80
CA PRO A 114 22.08 -8.13 17.96
C PRO A 114 22.20 -7.35 16.64
N THR A 115 23.09 -7.76 15.74
CA THR A 115 23.35 -7.03 14.49
C THR A 115 22.23 -7.29 13.48
N ALA A 116 21.79 -8.55 13.33
CA ALA A 116 20.63 -8.89 12.52
C ALA A 116 19.35 -8.29 13.10
N SER A 117 19.15 -8.34 14.42
CA SER A 117 18.00 -7.73 15.11
C SER A 117 17.90 -6.23 14.84
N CYS A 118 19.02 -5.50 14.91
CA CYS A 118 19.04 -4.07 14.64
C CYS A 118 18.71 -3.75 13.17
N ALA A 119 19.27 -4.50 12.22
CA ALA A 119 19.03 -4.29 10.80
C ALA A 119 17.57 -4.60 10.41
N GLU A 120 17.06 -5.76 10.82
CA GLU A 120 15.67 -6.17 10.58
C GLU A 120 14.68 -5.25 11.30
N GLY A 121 14.97 -4.86 12.55
CA GLY A 121 14.14 -3.97 13.34
C GLY A 121 14.03 -2.57 12.72
N LYS A 122 15.14 -2.00 12.24
CA LYS A 122 15.13 -0.71 11.52
C LYS A 122 14.30 -0.79 10.25
N ALA A 123 14.46 -1.87 9.48
CA ALA A 123 13.69 -2.07 8.25
C ALA A 123 12.17 -2.22 8.54
N ALA A 124 11.79 -3.01 9.55
CA ALA A 124 10.41 -3.19 9.96
C ALA A 124 9.80 -1.89 10.51
N LEU A 125 10.55 -1.12 11.30
CA LEU A 125 10.09 0.17 11.81
C LEU A 125 9.84 1.19 10.68
N MET A 126 10.73 1.25 9.69
CA MET A 126 10.54 2.10 8.51
C MET A 126 9.33 1.66 7.68
N ALA A 127 9.17 0.36 7.45
CA ALA A 127 7.99 -0.18 6.77
C ALA A 127 6.69 0.19 7.51
N LEU A 128 6.68 -0.03 8.82
CA LEU A 128 5.57 0.33 9.71
C LEU A 128 5.24 1.82 9.64
N ALA A 129 6.24 2.70 9.76
CA ALA A 129 6.03 4.14 9.71
C ALA A 129 5.39 4.57 8.38
N LYS A 130 5.83 3.96 7.27
CA LYS A 130 5.25 4.20 5.94
C LYS A 130 3.81 3.70 5.87
N ASP A 131 3.54 2.45 6.22
CA ASP A 131 2.21 1.85 6.09
C ASP A 131 1.20 2.41 7.08
N LEU A 132 1.63 2.78 8.28
CA LEU A 132 0.79 3.46 9.25
C LEU A 132 0.42 4.86 8.74
N SER A 133 1.37 5.59 8.15
CA SER A 133 1.09 6.87 7.49
C SER A 133 0.11 6.71 6.33
N ASP A 134 0.30 5.70 5.47
CA ASP A 134 -0.62 5.40 4.36
C ASP A 134 -2.01 4.99 4.84
N THR A 135 -2.08 4.20 5.92
CA THR A 135 -3.34 3.77 6.56
C THR A 135 -4.09 4.98 7.10
N LEU A 136 -3.40 5.87 7.80
CA LEU A 136 -3.96 7.12 8.33
C LEU A 136 -4.51 7.98 7.17
N VAL A 137 -3.74 8.20 6.11
CA VAL A 137 -4.22 8.97 4.94
C VAL A 137 -5.43 8.30 4.27
N ALA A 138 -5.42 6.97 4.13
CA ALA A 138 -6.54 6.22 3.56
C ALA A 138 -7.78 6.31 4.47
N MET A 139 -7.60 6.20 5.79
CA MET A 139 -8.64 6.31 6.81
C MET A 139 -9.34 7.67 6.78
N ALA A 140 -8.57 8.75 6.67
CA ALA A 140 -9.09 10.11 6.45
C ALA A 140 -9.95 10.20 5.18
N THR A 141 -9.56 9.48 4.12
CA THR A 141 -10.25 9.51 2.83
C THR A 141 -11.56 8.71 2.82
N VAL A 142 -11.64 7.59 3.55
CA VAL A 142 -12.86 6.78 3.65
C VAL A 142 -13.84 7.28 4.72
N GLY A 143 -13.41 8.20 5.59
CA GLY A 143 -14.22 8.77 6.66
C GLY A 143 -14.43 7.82 7.84
N TYR A 144 -13.57 6.82 8.01
CA TYR A 144 -13.55 6.00 9.22
C TYR A 144 -13.03 6.83 10.40
N LEU A 145 -13.61 6.60 11.58
CA LEU A 145 -13.33 7.38 12.80
C LEU A 145 -13.50 8.89 12.63
N ARG A 146 -14.37 9.33 11.70
CA ARG A 146 -14.60 10.76 11.44
C ARG A 146 -15.03 11.53 12.68
N GLU A 147 -15.62 10.88 13.68
CA GLU A 147 -16.01 11.51 14.94
C GLU A 147 -14.83 11.73 15.90
N ILE A 148 -13.77 10.93 15.80
CA ILE A 148 -12.64 10.92 16.73
C ILE A 148 -11.41 11.58 16.10
N TRP A 149 -11.24 11.48 14.78
CA TRP A 149 -10.07 11.97 14.07
C TRP A 149 -10.44 12.85 12.88
N HIS A 150 -10.04 14.12 12.97
CA HIS A 150 -10.28 15.16 11.98
C HIS A 150 -8.95 15.68 11.43
N PRO A 151 -8.24 14.91 10.57
CA PRO A 151 -6.97 15.36 10.03
C PRO A 151 -7.17 16.57 9.13
N THR A 152 -6.40 17.63 9.37
CA THR A 152 -6.36 18.79 8.48
C THR A 152 -5.66 18.43 7.16
N THR A 153 -5.82 19.27 6.14
CA THR A 153 -5.09 19.12 4.87
C THR A 153 -3.58 19.10 5.08
N LEU A 154 -3.09 19.88 6.05
CA LEU A 154 -1.67 19.92 6.44
C LEU A 154 -1.22 18.56 7.00
N THR A 155 -2.00 17.97 7.91
CA THR A 155 -1.69 16.68 8.54
C THR A 155 -1.66 15.55 7.49
N SER A 156 -2.65 15.51 6.60
CA SER A 156 -2.69 14.54 5.50
C SER A 156 -1.52 14.72 4.53
N GLY A 157 -1.14 15.97 4.23
CA GLY A 157 0.01 16.30 3.41
C GLY A 157 1.33 15.84 4.05
N ALA A 158 1.54 16.13 5.32
CA ALA A 158 2.72 15.72 6.07
C ALA A 158 2.87 14.19 6.12
N LEU A 159 1.79 13.46 6.43
CA LEU A 159 1.80 11.99 6.42
C LEU A 159 2.12 11.41 5.04
N THR A 160 1.61 12.04 3.99
CA THR A 160 1.94 11.65 2.60
C THR A 160 3.42 11.90 2.29
N CYS A 161 3.98 13.02 2.75
CA CYS A 161 5.41 13.32 2.59
C CYS A 161 6.29 12.34 3.36
N VAL A 162 5.90 11.97 4.59
CA VAL A 162 6.61 10.97 5.40
C VAL A 162 6.60 9.62 4.69
N SER A 163 5.42 9.16 4.25
CA SER A 163 5.30 7.91 3.49
C SER A 163 6.16 7.92 2.21
N GLY A 164 6.06 9.00 1.44
CA GLY A 164 6.83 9.17 0.20
C GLY A 164 8.35 9.22 0.45
N GLY A 165 8.79 9.93 1.49
CA GLY A 165 10.20 10.04 1.86
C GLY A 165 10.77 8.70 2.31
N VAL A 166 10.04 7.96 3.16
CA VAL A 166 10.45 6.63 3.61
C VAL A 166 10.50 5.64 2.44
N ALA A 167 9.50 5.66 1.55
CA ALA A 167 9.50 4.82 0.35
C ALA A 167 10.70 5.12 -0.57
N THR A 168 11.03 6.41 -0.73
CA THR A 168 12.19 6.85 -1.53
C THR A 168 13.49 6.37 -0.92
N TYR A 169 13.67 6.53 0.40
CA TYR A 169 14.84 6.02 1.11
C TYR A 169 15.00 4.50 0.96
N LEU A 170 13.91 3.74 1.16
CA LEU A 170 13.93 2.28 1.05
C LEU A 170 14.26 1.80 -0.38
N ASN A 171 13.81 2.52 -1.41
CA ASN A 171 14.16 2.20 -2.80
C ASN A 171 15.62 2.56 -3.10
N TRP A 172 16.12 3.69 -2.59
CA TRP A 172 17.51 4.11 -2.73
C TRP A 172 18.50 3.13 -2.06
N GLU A 173 18.16 2.60 -0.89
CA GLU A 173 18.96 1.56 -0.26
C GLU A 173 19.03 0.27 -1.12
N LYS A 174 17.92 -0.12 -1.75
CA LYS A 174 17.90 -1.29 -2.64
C LYS A 174 18.79 -1.10 -3.87
N THR A 175 18.89 0.12 -4.40
CA THR A 175 19.78 0.42 -5.54
C THR A 175 21.25 0.43 -5.16
N LYS A 176 21.59 0.73 -3.90
CA LYS A 176 22.98 0.67 -3.40
C LYS A 176 23.49 -0.76 -3.12
N LYS A 177 22.58 -1.71 -2.91
CA LYS A 177 22.90 -3.12 -2.63
C LYS A 177 22.90 -4.00 -3.89
N LYS A 178 22.76 -3.41 -5.07
CA LYS A 178 22.98 -4.04 -6.38
C LYS A 178 24.37 -3.68 -6.88
#